data_AF-A0A9N9IBL0-F1
#
_entry.id   AF-A0A9N9IBL0-F1
#
_cell.length_a   1.000
_cell.length_b   1.000
_cell.length_c   1.000
_cell.angle_alpha   90.00
_cell.angle_beta   90.00
_cell.angle_gamma   90.00
#
_symmetry.space_group_name_H-M   'P 1'
#
loop_
_entity.id
_entity.type
_entity.pdbx_description
1 polymer ?
#
loop_
_entity_poly.entity_id
_entity_poly.type
_entity_poly.pdbx_seq_one_letter_code
_entity_poly.pdbx_strand_id
1 'polypeptide(L)'
;MFEIGALKQGAHESASSYLAKILKYGDQLGYTPAQKKTQFMSGVRDDIKEEIYRIGQHRAINNILDSLAELELRCGVLGLPPSYYNYIPAPPIIPNN
;
A
#
# COMPACT_ATOMS: atom_id res chain seq x y z
N MET A 1 3.85 25.58 -7.86
CA MET A 1 3.05 24.53 -8.53
C MET A 1 3.20 23.26 -7.70
N PHE A 2 2.12 22.65 -7.22
CA PHE A 2 2.19 21.46 -6.37
C PHE A 2 2.32 20.23 -7.26
N GLU A 3 3.53 19.66 -7.36
CA GLU A 3 3.79 18.47 -8.16
C GLU A 3 3.49 17.23 -7.33
N ILE A 4 2.31 16.64 -7.56
CA ILE A 4 1.92 15.36 -6.95
C ILE A 4 2.99 14.27 -7.21
N GLY A 5 3.73 14.35 -8.33
CA GLY A 5 4.82 13.43 -8.68
C GLY A 5 5.89 13.27 -7.59
N ALA A 6 6.12 14.30 -6.78
CA ALA A 6 7.10 14.28 -5.69
C ALA A 6 6.53 13.77 -4.35
N LEU A 7 5.22 13.51 -4.27
CA LEU A 7 4.59 12.98 -3.07
C LEU A 7 5.13 11.58 -2.82
N LYS A 8 5.68 11.36 -1.62
CA LYS A 8 6.12 10.06 -1.13
C LYS A 8 5.44 9.77 0.21
N GLN A 9 5.18 8.51 0.47
CA GLN A 9 4.69 8.03 1.75
C GLN A 9 5.73 8.35 2.82
N GLY A 10 5.30 9.03 3.87
CA GLY A 10 6.16 9.34 5.02
C GLY A 10 6.60 8.07 5.76
N ALA A 11 7.75 8.12 6.44
CA ALA A 11 8.31 6.98 7.17
C ALA A 11 7.38 6.36 8.24
N HIS A 12 6.45 7.15 8.78
CA HIS A 12 5.46 6.75 9.78
C HIS A 12 4.02 6.96 9.30
N GLU A 13 3.85 7.09 7.99
CA GLU A 13 2.55 7.25 7.36
C GLU A 13 2.04 5.90 6.88
N SER A 14 0.78 5.59 7.17
CA SER A 14 0.15 4.37 6.65
C SER A 14 -0.15 4.48 5.16
N ALA A 15 -0.16 3.34 4.46
CA ALA A 15 -0.51 3.27 3.04
C ALA A 15 -1.89 3.87 2.75
N SER A 16 -2.86 3.66 3.65
CA SER A 16 -4.20 4.24 3.56
C SER A 16 -4.20 5.77 3.69
N SER A 17 -3.41 6.31 4.63
CA SER A 17 -3.30 7.77 4.80
C SER A 17 -2.62 8.41 3.58
N TYR A 18 -1.57 7.77 3.07
CA TYR A 18 -0.89 8.19 1.85
C TYR A 18 -1.81 8.18 0.63
N LEU A 19 -2.60 7.11 0.44
CA LEU A 19 -3.59 7.05 -0.64
C LEU A 19 -4.64 8.15 -0.50
N ALA A 20 -5.14 8.42 0.70
CA ALA A 20 -6.12 9.49 0.93
C ALA A 20 -5.59 10.86 0.49
N LYS A 21 -4.29 11.14 0.71
CA LYS A 21 -3.63 12.35 0.18
C LYS A 21 -3.62 12.36 -1.34
N ILE A 22 -3.26 11.25 -1.98
CA ILE A 22 -3.25 11.14 -3.45
C ILE A 22 -4.64 11.34 -4.03
N LEU A 23 -5.69 10.76 -3.41
CA LEU A 23 -7.06 10.94 -3.86
C LEU A 23 -7.45 12.41 -3.78
N LYS A 24 -7.26 13.05 -2.61
CA LYS A 24 -7.58 14.46 -2.40
C LYS A 24 -6.87 15.39 -3.40
N TYR A 25 -5.56 15.27 -3.53
CA TYR A 25 -4.80 16.13 -4.45
C TYR A 25 -5.07 15.76 -5.91
N GLY A 26 -5.21 14.47 -6.20
CA GLY A 26 -5.51 13.98 -7.54
C GLY A 26 -6.87 14.49 -8.02
N ASP A 27 -7.89 14.52 -7.17
CA ASP A 27 -9.20 15.10 -7.51
C ASP A 27 -9.10 16.59 -7.82
N GLN A 28 -8.33 17.34 -7.02
CA GLN A 28 -8.09 18.78 -7.25
C GLN A 28 -7.36 19.06 -8.57
N LEU A 29 -6.53 18.13 -9.03
CA LEU A 29 -5.78 18.24 -10.30
C LEU A 29 -6.46 17.53 -11.47
N GLY A 30 -7.65 16.96 -11.30
CA GLY A 30 -8.36 16.23 -12.35
C GLY A 30 -7.71 14.92 -12.78
N TYR A 31 -6.94 14.27 -11.89
CA TYR A 31 -6.29 12.99 -12.17
C TYR A 31 -7.32 11.87 -12.31
N THR A 32 -7.11 11.05 -13.34
CA THR A 32 -7.83 9.80 -13.53
C THR A 32 -7.51 8.79 -12.43
N PRO A 33 -8.37 7.78 -12.20
CA PRO A 33 -8.07 6.69 -11.28
C PRO A 33 -6.75 5.97 -11.59
N ALA A 34 -6.40 5.82 -12.87
CA ALA A 34 -5.15 5.20 -13.30
C ALA A 34 -3.92 6.04 -12.92
N GLN A 35 -3.98 7.37 -13.06
CA GLN A 35 -2.91 8.27 -12.64
C GLN A 35 -2.73 8.27 -11.11
N LYS A 36 -3.84 8.28 -10.35
CA LYS A 36 -3.80 8.16 -8.88
C LYS A 36 -3.17 6.84 -8.44
N LYS A 37 -3.57 5.73 -9.05
CA LYS A 37 -2.96 4.40 -8.78
C LYS A 37 -1.47 4.40 -9.13
N THR A 38 -1.08 4.98 -10.27
CA THR A 38 0.32 5.08 -10.68
C THR A 38 1.14 5.90 -9.68
N GLN A 39 0.62 7.03 -9.22
CA GLN A 39 1.28 7.85 -8.19
C GLN A 39 1.44 7.10 -6.87
N PHE A 40 0.40 6.37 -6.47
CA PHE A 40 0.46 5.55 -5.27
C PHE A 40 1.59 4.53 -5.38
N MET A 41 1.66 3.77 -6.46
CA MET A 41 2.72 2.77 -6.69
C MET A 41 4.13 3.38 -6.79
N SER A 42 4.24 4.60 -7.29
CA SER A 42 5.52 5.30 -7.44
C SER A 42 6.08 5.82 -6.11
N GLY A 43 5.20 6.27 -5.20
CA GLY A 43 5.62 6.96 -3.99
C GLY A 43 5.40 6.22 -2.67
N VAL A 44 4.85 5.00 -2.67
CA VAL A 44 4.86 4.14 -1.46
C VAL A 44 6.28 3.82 -1.01
N ARG A 45 6.45 3.53 0.29
CA ARG A 45 7.72 3.07 0.86
C ARG A 45 8.15 1.73 0.25
N ASP A 46 9.45 1.47 0.20
CA ASP A 46 9.99 0.28 -0.48
C ASP A 46 9.52 -1.04 0.13
N ASP A 47 9.37 -1.13 1.47
CA ASP A 47 8.83 -2.30 2.17
C ASP A 47 7.37 -2.58 1.80
N ILE A 48 6.55 -1.53 1.70
CA ILE A 48 5.18 -1.60 1.22
C ILE A 48 5.13 -1.98 -0.26
N LYS A 49 6.04 -1.44 -1.06
CA LYS A 49 6.12 -1.71 -2.50
C LYS A 49 6.41 -3.19 -2.77
N GLU A 50 7.34 -3.79 -2.04
CA GLU A 50 7.60 -5.23 -2.11
C GLU A 50 6.35 -6.05 -1.76
N GLU A 51 5.61 -5.64 -0.74
CA GLU A 51 4.40 -6.34 -0.36
C GLU A 51 3.30 -6.24 -1.44
N ILE A 52 3.16 -5.07 -2.06
CA ILE A 52 2.25 -4.90 -3.20
C ILE A 52 2.63 -5.83 -4.36
N TYR A 53 3.92 -6.04 -4.61
CA TYR A 53 4.37 -7.02 -5.60
C TYR A 53 3.98 -8.45 -5.19
N ARG A 54 4.11 -8.82 -3.91
CA ARG A 54 3.71 -10.14 -3.38
C ARG A 54 2.19 -10.38 -3.45
N ILE A 55 1.38 -9.39 -3.06
CA ILE A 55 -0.09 -9.44 -3.14
C ILE A 55 -0.56 -9.50 -4.60
N GLY A 56 0.13 -8.77 -5.48
CA GLY A 56 -0.16 -8.61 -6.89
C GLY A 56 -0.74 -7.24 -7.23
N GLN A 57 0.07 -6.41 -7.89
CA GLN A 57 -0.30 -5.04 -8.32
C GLN A 57 -1.52 -4.96 -9.26
N HIS A 58 -1.89 -6.07 -9.90
CA HIS A 58 -3.06 -6.17 -10.77
C HIS A 58 -4.38 -6.14 -10.01
N ARG A 59 -4.35 -6.41 -8.70
CA ARG A 59 -5.54 -6.34 -7.85
C ARG A 59 -6.11 -4.93 -7.77
N ALA A 60 -7.39 -4.87 -7.39
CA ALA A 60 -8.05 -3.63 -7.03
C ALA A 60 -7.33 -2.96 -5.85
N ILE A 61 -7.27 -1.63 -5.84
CA ILE A 61 -6.53 -0.88 -4.83
C ILE A 61 -7.05 -1.13 -3.42
N ASN A 62 -8.36 -1.34 -3.26
CA ASN A 62 -8.97 -1.65 -1.97
C ASN A 62 -8.46 -2.99 -1.40
N ASN A 63 -8.39 -4.04 -2.23
CA ASN A 63 -7.87 -5.34 -1.79
C ASN A 63 -6.39 -5.27 -1.40
N ILE A 64 -5.62 -4.41 -2.08
CA ILE A 64 -4.22 -4.13 -1.73
C ILE A 64 -4.18 -3.41 -0.38
N LEU A 65 -4.99 -2.39 -0.15
CA LEU A 65 -5.06 -1.67 1.12
C LEU A 65 -5.46 -2.56 2.29
N ASP A 66 -6.44 -3.46 2.11
CA ASP A 66 -6.86 -4.36 3.19
C ASP A 66 -5.70 -5.26 3.62
N SER A 67 -4.94 -5.78 2.64
CA SER A 67 -3.75 -6.61 2.90
C SER A 67 -2.62 -5.79 3.55
N LEU A 68 -2.41 -4.54 3.10
CA LEU A 68 -1.42 -3.65 3.69
C LEU A 68 -1.80 -3.21 5.10
N ALA A 69 -3.08 -2.98 5.39
CA ALA A 69 -3.56 -2.62 6.71
C ALA A 69 -3.35 -3.77 7.70
N GLU A 70 -3.54 -5.02 7.27
CA GLU A 70 -3.20 -6.20 8.08
C GLU A 70 -1.68 -6.26 8.36
N LEU A 71 -0.84 -5.98 7.35
CA LEU A 71 0.61 -5.95 7.53
C LEU A 71 1.05 -4.84 8.49
N GLU A 72 0.56 -3.61 8.30
CA GLU A 72 0.85 -2.45 9.14
C GLU A 72 0.36 -2.67 10.58
N LEU A 73 -0.75 -3.39 10.78
CA LEU A 73 -1.23 -3.79 12.10
C LEU A 73 -0.32 -4.83 12.75
N ARG A 74 0.11 -5.85 12.00
CA ARG A 74 0.97 -6.94 12.51
C ARG A 74 2.40 -6.46 12.83
N CYS A 75 2.93 -5.55 12.01
CA CYS A 75 4.30 -5.04 12.16
C CYS A 75 4.38 -3.78 13.03
N GLY A 76 3.24 -3.14 13.30
CA GLY A 76 3.17 -1.76 13.77
C GLY A 76 3.59 -0.78 12.67
N VAL A 77 2.94 0.39 12.63
CA VAL A 77 3.30 1.52 11.73
C VAL A 77 4.77 1.99 11.94
N LEU A 78 5.41 1.52 13.01
CA LEU A 78 6.77 1.88 13.48
C LEU A 78 7.84 0.79 13.26
N GLY A 79 7.49 -0.33 12.60
CA GLY A 79 8.45 -1.26 11.99
C GLY A 79 8.81 -2.51 12.81
N LEU A 80 9.20 -3.56 12.08
CA LEU A 80 10.19 -4.52 12.55
C LEU A 80 11.34 -4.67 11.53
N PRO A 81 12.59 -4.82 12.00
CA PRO A 81 13.78 -5.19 11.22
C PRO A 81 13.69 -6.64 10.67
N PRO A 82 14.71 -7.12 9.91
CA PRO A 82 14.61 -8.15 8.85
C PRO A 82 14.24 -9.59 9.27
N SER A 83 13.72 -9.86 10.47
CA SER A 83 13.41 -11.22 10.95
C SER A 83 12.04 -11.77 10.53
N TYR A 84 11.28 -11.08 9.67
CA TYR A 84 10.00 -11.59 9.14
C TYR A 84 10.15 -12.77 8.17
N TYR A 85 11.38 -13.23 7.89
CA TYR A 85 11.71 -14.40 7.07
C TYR A 85 11.15 -15.75 7.59
N ASN A 86 10.57 -15.83 8.79
CA ASN A 86 10.04 -17.08 9.35
C ASN A 86 8.51 -17.24 9.25
N TYR A 87 7.79 -16.35 8.56
CA TYR A 87 6.36 -16.55 8.37
C TYR A 87 6.09 -17.55 7.24
N ILE A 88 5.78 -18.80 7.61
CA ILE A 88 5.17 -19.77 6.69
C ILE A 88 3.69 -19.35 6.52
N PRO A 89 3.24 -18.98 5.31
CA PRO A 89 1.83 -18.71 5.09
C PRO A 89 1.04 -19.99 5.32
N ALA A 90 0.09 -19.98 6.26
CA ALA A 90 -0.86 -21.07 6.38
C ALA A 90 -1.63 -21.19 5.06
N PRO A 91 -1.78 -22.40 4.50
CA PRO A 91 -2.52 -22.58 3.25
C PRO A 91 -3.97 -22.09 3.42
N PRO A 92 -4.57 -21.56 2.34
CA PRO A 92 -5.93 -21.04 2.41
C PRO A 92 -6.88 -22.12 2.90
N ILE A 93 -7.60 -21.82 3.98
CA ILE A 93 -8.67 -22.67 4.49
C ILE A 93 -9.77 -22.65 3.42
N ILE A 94 -9.89 -23.74 2.68
CA ILE A 94 -11.06 -24.01 1.84
C ILE A 94 -12.17 -24.42 2.83
N PRO A 95 -13.26 -23.65 2.98
CA PRO A 95 -14.36 -24.09 3.82
C PRO A 95 -15.06 -25.26 3.10
N ASN A 96 -15.00 -26.43 3.70
CA ASN A 96 -15.72 -27.61 3.22
C ASN A 96 -17.04 -27.72 4.01
N ASN A 97 -18.09 -27.05 3.52
CA ASN A 97 -19.49 -27.52 3.45
C ASN A 97 -20.42 -26.41 2.96
#